data_AF-A0A529NU69-F1
#
_entry.id   AF-A0A529NU69-F1
#
_cell.length_a   1.000
_cell.length_b   1.000
_cell.length_c   1.000
_cell.angle_alpha   90.00
_cell.angle_beta   90.00
_cell.angle_gamma   90.00
#
_symmetry.space_group_name_H-M   'P 1'
#
loop_
_entity.id
_entity.type
_entity.pdbx_description
1 polymer ?
#
loop_
_entity_poly.entity_id
_entity_poly.type
_entity_poly.pdbx_seq_one_letter_code
_entity_poly.pdbx_strand_id
1 'polypeptide(L)' 'YTGLVFEIAAEGGDRPLAGGGRYDRLLTLLGAKTPIPGVGFSVWLDRIEALREKAE' A
#
# COMPACT_ATOMS: atom_id res chain seq x y z
N TYR A 1 1.80 -9.83 4.73
CA TYR A 1 1.22 -10.16 3.41
C TYR A 1 1.07 -11.66 3.23
N THR A 2 0.19 -12.09 2.32
CA THR A 2 -0.16 -13.50 2.03
C THR A 2 -0.18 -13.82 0.53
N GLY A 3 0.22 -12.88 -0.32
CA GLY A 3 0.20 -13.04 -1.77
C GLY A 3 0.89 -11.85 -2.44
N LEU A 4 0.26 -11.30 -3.49
CA LEU A 4 0.74 -10.11 -4.20
C LEU A 4 1.10 -8.98 -3.22
N VAL A 5 2.27 -8.38 -3.44
CA VAL A 5 2.73 -7.14 -2.81
C VAL A 5 3.19 -6.21 -3.92
N PHE A 6 2.90 -4.92 -3.79
CA PHE A 6 3.31 -3.92 -4.78
C PHE A 6 3.66 -2.59 -4.11
N GLU A 7 4.49 -1.83 -4.81
CA GLU A 7 4.80 -0.44 -4.52
C GLU A 7 4.68 0.36 -5.81
N ILE A 8 4.24 1.61 -5.70
CA ILE A 8 4.16 2.58 -6.79
C ILE A 8 5.13 3.70 -6.44
N ALA A 9 6.08 3.99 -7.32
CA ALA A 9 7.04 5.08 -7.17
C ALA A 9 7.00 5.99 -8.41
N ALA A 10 7.41 7.25 -8.23
CA ALA A 10 7.70 8.11 -9.38
C ALA A 10 9.01 7.67 -10.05
N GLU A 11 9.12 7.92 -11.35
CA GLU A 11 10.37 7.70 -12.08
C GLU A 11 11.50 8.54 -11.45
N GLY A 12 12.61 7.88 -11.12
CA GLY A 12 13.73 8.52 -10.40
C GLY A 12 13.43 8.91 -8.95
N GLY A 13 12.30 8.50 -8.38
CA GLY A 13 11.93 8.81 -7.00
C GLY A 13 12.49 7.80 -5.98
N ASP A 14 13.14 8.30 -4.93
CA ASP A 14 13.77 7.46 -3.88
C ASP A 14 12.78 6.80 -2.91
N ARG A 15 11.51 7.21 -2.92
CA ARG A 15 10.49 6.75 -1.96
C ARG A 15 9.19 6.37 -2.68
N PRO A 16 8.52 5.28 -2.29
CA PRO A 16 7.23 4.92 -2.85
C PRO A 16 6.14 5.95 -2.49
N LEU A 17 5.20 6.12 -3.40
CA LEU A 17 4.01 6.98 -3.29
C LEU A 17 2.77 6.21 -2.82
N ALA A 18 2.70 4.92 -3.15
CA ALA A 18 1.72 4.02 -2.60
C ALA A 18 2.32 2.62 -2.42
N GLY A 19 1.79 1.88 -1.45
CA GLY A 19 2.24 0.53 -1.12
C GLY A 19 1.07 -0.31 -0.65
N GLY A 20 1.02 -1.56 -1.11
CA GLY A 20 -0.13 -2.41 -0.85
C GLY A 20 0.13 -3.88 -1.12
N GLY A 21 -0.89 -4.68 -0.88
CA GLY A 21 -0.84 -6.10 -1.13
C GLY A 21 -1.96 -6.89 -0.47
N ARG A 22 -1.88 -8.20 -0.63
CA ARG A 22 -2.84 -9.17 -0.10
C ARG A 22 -2.48 -9.57 1.34
N TYR A 23 -3.46 -9.60 2.24
CA TYR A 23 -3.33 -9.82 3.68
C TYR A 23 -4.46 -10.68 4.28
N ASP A 24 -4.73 -11.84 3.70
CA ASP A 24 -5.84 -12.74 4.08
C ASP A 24 -5.87 -13.19 5.55
N ARG A 25 -4.72 -13.14 6.24
CA ARG A 25 -4.61 -13.55 7.65
C ARG A 25 -5.05 -12.46 8.63
N LEU A 26 -5.19 -11.21 8.18
CA LEU A 26 -5.46 -10.07 9.07
C LEU A 26 -6.75 -10.26 9.86
N LEU A 27 -7.84 -10.62 9.18
CA LEU A 27 -9.16 -10.70 9.82
C LEU A 27 -9.25 -11.91 10.76
N THR A 28 -8.56 -13.00 10.45
CA THR A 28 -8.44 -14.15 11.36
C THR A 28 -7.70 -13.76 12.65
N LEU A 29 -6.63 -12.98 12.56
CA LEU A 29 -5.93 -12.45 13.74
C LEU A 29 -6.81 -11.53 14.58
N LEU A 30 -7.79 -10.85 13.97
CA LEU A 30 -8.77 -10.00 14.64
C LEU A 30 -10.02 -10.75 15.14
N GLY A 31 -10.07 -12.08 15.02
CA GLY A 31 -11.13 -12.91 15.58
C GLY A 31 -12.19 -13.41 14.59
N ALA A 32 -11.98 -13.25 13.27
CA ALA A 32 -12.86 -13.86 12.29
C ALA A 32 -12.85 -15.40 12.42
N LYS A 33 -14.03 -16.00 12.53
CA LYS A 33 -14.21 -17.47 12.71
C LYS A 33 -13.80 -18.26 11.47
N THR A 34 -13.81 -17.64 10.30
CA THR A 34 -13.38 -18.21 9.03
C THR A 34 -12.35 -17.28 8.37
N PRO A 35 -11.44 -17.81 7.54
CA PRO A 35 -10.53 -16.98 6.76
C PRO A 35 -11.29 -16.02 5.84
N ILE A 36 -10.93 -14.73 5.87
CA ILE A 36 -11.50 -13.69 5.00
C ILE A 36 -10.37 -13.11 4.17
N PRO A 37 -10.39 -13.27 2.82
CA PRO A 37 -9.40 -12.67 1.95
C PRO A 37 -9.35 -11.15 2.11
N GLY A 38 -8.15 -10.58 2.13
CA GLY A 38 -7.94 -9.15 2.34
C GLY A 38 -6.96 -8.59 1.31
N VAL A 39 -7.28 -7.46 0.71
CA VAL A 39 -6.40 -6.71 -0.20
C VAL A 39 -6.64 -5.22 -0.04
N GLY A 40 -5.57 -4.44 -0.11
CA GLY A 40 -5.63 -2.99 0.01
C GLY A 40 -4.26 -2.36 -0.11
N PHE A 41 -4.25 -1.02 -0.05
CA PHE A 41 -3.05 -0.21 -0.19
C PHE A 41 -3.20 1.07 0.63
N SER A 42 -2.06 1.74 0.83
CA SER A 42 -1.97 3.06 1.45
C SER A 42 -1.24 4.00 0.50
N VAL A 43 -1.52 5.30 0.63
CA VAL A 43 -0.95 6.36 -0.19
C VAL A 43 -0.32 7.40 0.73
N TRP A 44 0.88 7.86 0.40
CA TRP A 44 1.55 8.94 1.13
C TRP A 44 1.26 10.29 0.47
N LEU A 45 0.25 11.02 1.00
CA LEU A 45 -0.18 12.30 0.44
C LEU A 45 0.93 13.35 0.45
N ASP A 46 1.69 13.49 1.54
CA ASP A 46 2.81 14.44 1.63
C ASP A 46 3.88 14.20 0.55
N ARG A 47 4.10 12.94 0.16
CA ARG A 47 5.07 12.60 -0.90
C ARG A 47 4.53 12.93 -2.28
N ILE A 48 3.23 12.79 -2.50
CA ILE A 48 2.56 13.18 -3.74
C ILE A 48 2.56 14.70 -3.87
N GLU A 49 2.23 15.42 -2.80
CA GLU A 49 2.27 16.87 -2.77
C GLU A 49 3.68 17.41 -3.08
N ALA A 50 4.70 16.89 -2.41
CA ALA A 50 6.10 17.28 -2.65
C ALA A 50 6.59 16.96 -4.07
N LEU A 51 6.01 15.99 -4.77
CA LEU A 51 6.30 15.74 -6.19
C LEU A 51 5.58 16.74 -7.10
N ARG A 52 4.33 17.10 -6.78
CA ARG A 52 3.57 18.09 -7.54
C ARG A 52 4.28 19.45 -7.52
N GLU A 53 4.75 19.88 -6.36
CA GLU A 53 5.52 21.13 -6.20
C GLU A 53 6.83 21.16 -6.99
N LYS A 54 7.50 20.01 -7.16
CA LYS A 54 8.74 19.92 -7.96
C LYS A 54 8.51 19.94 -9.46
N ALA A 55 7.29 19.67 -9.91
CA ALA A 55 6.92 19.62 -11.31
C ALA A 55 6.42 20.97 -11.85
N GLU A 56 6.13 21.92 -10.96
CA GLU A 56 5.82 23.34 -11.27
C GLU A 56 7.12 24.16 -11.43
#